data_AF-X1TBJ5-F1
#
_entry.id   AF-X1TBJ5-F1
#
_cell.length_a   1.000
_cell.length_b   1.000
_cell.length_c   1.000
_cell.angle_alpha   90.00
_cell.angle_beta   90.00
_cell.angle_gamma   90.00
#
_symmetry.space_group_name_H-M   'P 1'
#
loop_
_entity.id
_entity.type
_entity.pdbx_description
1 polymer ?
#
loop_
_entity_poly.entity_id
_entity_poly.type
_entity_poly.pdbx_seq_one_letter_code
_entity_poly.pdbx_strand_id
1 'polypeptide(L)'
;QQKPKVKTLGKLKKREEAEERNRTYRQNKDILDQLKSVEEEIKLLEKNKTNTEAQLCDPAVLKDSKKVQELMINLKKSNQELTTLTKTHKELSLKIKEI
;
A
#
# COMPACT_ATOMS: atom_id res chain seq x y z
N GLN A 1 18.16 -35.50 38.96
CA GLN A 1 17.27 -35.04 37.88
C GLN A 1 17.53 -33.55 37.63
N GLN A 2 18.11 -33.16 36.50
CA GLN A 2 18.40 -31.75 36.17
C GLN A 2 17.70 -31.37 34.86
N LYS A 3 16.52 -30.75 34.94
CA LYS A 3 15.81 -30.14 33.79
C LYS A 3 15.31 -28.67 33.98
N PRO A 4 15.88 -27.76 34.82
CA PRO A 4 15.35 -26.38 34.86
C PRO A 4 15.93 -25.47 33.75
N LYS A 5 17.19 -25.66 33.33
CA LYS A 5 17.93 -24.70 32.49
C LYS A 5 17.37 -24.50 31.06
N VAL A 6 16.68 -25.48 30.49
CA VAL A 6 16.20 -25.43 29.10
C VAL A 6 14.99 -24.50 28.96
N LYS A 7 14.11 -24.42 29.98
CA LYS A 7 12.91 -23.56 29.94
C LYS A 7 13.23 -22.07 30.01
N THR A 8 14.27 -21.68 30.75
CA THR A 8 14.72 -20.28 30.85
C THR A 8 15.47 -19.83 29.60
N LEU A 9 16.30 -20.70 29.00
CA LEU A 9 17.00 -20.40 27.75
C LEU A 9 16.03 -20.20 26.57
N GLY A 10 14.97 -21.01 26.48
CA GLY A 10 13.92 -20.84 25.47
C GLY A 10 13.06 -19.58 25.66
N LYS A 11 12.89 -19.10 26.90
CA LYS A 11 12.24 -17.82 27.20
C LYS A 11 13.11 -16.61 26.85
N LEU A 12 14.42 -16.70 27.08
CA LEU A 12 15.39 -15.66 26.71
C LEU A 12 15.47 -15.48 25.20
N LYS A 13 15.62 -16.58 24.44
CA LYS A 13 15.62 -16.53 22.96
C LYS A 13 14.34 -15.92 22.38
N LYS A 14 13.18 -16.27 22.93
CA LYS A 14 11.89 -15.68 22.52
C LYS A 14 11.76 -14.20 22.86
N ARG A 15 12.44 -13.72 23.91
CA ARG A 15 12.49 -12.29 24.26
C ARG A 15 13.40 -11.53 23.31
N GLU A 16 14.58 -12.05 23.01
CA GLU A 16 15.50 -11.45 22.03
C GLU A 16 14.87 -11.37 20.64
N GLU A 17 14.28 -12.45 20.12
CA GLU A 17 13.56 -12.41 18.83
C GLU A 17 12.40 -11.41 18.85
N ALA A 18 11.69 -11.29 19.98
CA ALA A 18 10.61 -10.33 20.09
C ALA A 18 11.12 -8.89 20.14
N GLU A 19 12.22 -8.62 20.85
CA GLU A 19 12.87 -7.31 20.95
C GLU A 19 13.51 -6.88 19.63
N GLU A 20 14.17 -7.80 18.93
CA GLU A 20 14.77 -7.57 17.63
C GLU A 20 13.70 -7.21 16.60
N ARG A 21 12.61 -8.00 16.54
CA ARG A 21 11.43 -7.65 15.72
C ARG A 21 10.80 -6.32 16.15
N ASN A 22 10.71 -6.02 17.44
CA ASN A 22 10.12 -4.76 17.91
C ASN A 22 11.00 -3.56 17.52
N ARG A 23 12.33 -3.74 17.52
CA ARG A 23 13.29 -2.70 17.16
C ARG A 23 13.23 -2.40 15.67
N THR A 24 13.25 -3.44 14.83
CA THR A 24 13.06 -3.29 13.37
C THR A 24 11.69 -2.71 13.05
N TYR A 25 10.63 -3.15 13.74
CA TYR A 25 9.30 -2.60 13.55
C TYR A 25 9.23 -1.12 13.92
N ARG A 26 9.84 -0.69 15.03
CA ARG A 26 9.87 0.75 15.41
C ARG A 26 10.64 1.61 14.42
N GLN A 27 11.75 1.10 13.88
CA GLN A 27 12.56 1.83 12.90
C GLN A 27 11.86 1.94 11.54
N ASN A 28 11.11 0.91 11.16
CA ASN A 28 10.46 0.85 9.84
C ASN A 28 8.97 1.21 9.87
N LYS A 29 8.38 1.46 11.05
CA LYS A 29 6.95 1.70 11.23
C LYS A 29 6.45 2.82 10.35
N ASP A 30 7.17 3.94 10.33
CA ASP A 30 6.75 5.14 9.59
C ASP A 30 6.77 4.88 8.08
N ILE A 31 7.77 4.15 7.59
CA ILE A 31 7.88 3.78 6.17
C ILE A 31 6.79 2.76 5.80
N LEU A 32 6.54 1.77 6.67
CA LEU A 32 5.49 0.77 6.48
C LEU A 32 4.09 1.40 6.49
N ASP A 33 3.84 2.37 7.35
CA ASP A 33 2.56 3.07 7.43
C ASP A 33 2.32 3.94 6.19
N GLN A 34 3.37 4.65 5.73
CA GLN A 34 3.33 5.36 4.44
C GLN A 34 3.05 4.42 3.27
N LEU A 35 3.71 3.26 3.24
CA LEU A 35 3.55 2.27 2.18
C LEU A 35 2.12 1.71 2.16
N LYS A 36 1.55 1.45 3.34
CA LYS A 36 0.14 1.03 3.48
C LYS A 36 -0.84 2.13 3.05
N SER A 37 -0.58 3.39 3.37
CA SER A 37 -1.40 4.52 2.92
C SER A 37 -1.40 4.61 1.39
N VAL A 38 -0.22 4.50 0.77
CA VAL A 38 -0.07 4.52 -0.68
C VAL A 38 -0.79 3.33 -1.34
N GLU A 39 -0.75 2.14 -0.75
CA GLU A 39 -1.47 0.96 -1.26
C GLU A 39 -3.00 1.14 -1.21
N GLU A 40 -3.53 1.69 -0.12
CA GLU A 40 -4.97 1.99 0.00
C GLU A 40 -5.39 3.07 -1.00
N GLU A 41 -4.58 4.11 -1.22
CA GLU A 41 -4.82 5.14 -2.23
C GLU A 41 -4.82 4.57 -3.65
N ILE A 42 -3.86 3.71 -3.99
CA ILE A 42 -3.81 3.01 -5.28
C ILE A 42 -5.09 2.19 -5.48
N LYS A 43 -5.49 1.40 -4.48
CA LYS A 43 -6.69 0.56 -4.55
C LYS A 43 -7.98 1.38 -4.75
N LEU A 44 -8.08 2.53 -4.08
CA LEU A 44 -9.20 3.44 -4.25
C LEU A 44 -9.23 4.04 -5.66
N LEU A 45 -8.07 4.47 -6.17
CA LEU A 45 -7.93 5.03 -7.51
C LEU A 45 -8.23 4.00 -8.61
N GLU A 46 -7.78 2.76 -8.46
CA GLU A 46 -8.12 1.66 -9.37
C GLU A 46 -9.63 1.42 -9.41
N LYS A 47 -10.28 1.36 -8.24
CA LYS A 47 -11.74 1.22 -8.17
C LYS A 47 -12.47 2.38 -8.85
N ASN A 48 -12.01 3.61 -8.62
CA ASN A 48 -12.59 4.80 -9.26
C ASN A 48 -12.39 4.79 -10.78
N LYS A 49 -11.23 4.33 -11.24
CA LYS A 49 -10.95 4.15 -12.67
C LYS A 49 -11.88 3.13 -13.29
N THR A 50 -12.03 1.94 -12.70
CA THR A 50 -12.94 0.91 -13.22
C THR A 50 -14.39 1.39 -13.26
N ASN A 51 -14.84 2.16 -12.25
CA ASN A 51 -16.17 2.78 -12.27
C ASN A 51 -16.31 3.82 -13.39
N THR A 52 -15.28 4.65 -13.60
CA THR A 52 -15.26 5.64 -14.69
C THR A 52 -15.29 4.96 -16.06
N GLU A 53 -14.54 3.87 -16.23
CA GLU A 53 -14.54 3.05 -17.46
C GLU A 53 -15.90 2.40 -17.69
N ALA A 54 -16.55 1.88 -16.65
CA ALA A 54 -17.90 1.33 -16.74
C ALA A 54 -18.93 2.40 -17.18
N GLN A 55 -18.83 3.62 -16.65
CA GLN A 55 -19.67 4.75 -17.06
C GLN A 55 -19.40 5.16 -18.51
N LEU A 56 -18.15 5.11 -18.97
CA LEU A 56 -17.79 5.39 -20.37
C LEU A 56 -18.26 4.30 -21.35
N CYS A 57 -18.61 3.10 -20.86
CA CYS A 57 -19.29 2.08 -21.66
C CYS A 57 -20.82 2.21 -21.69
N ASP A 58 -21.42 3.07 -20.85
CA ASP A 58 -22.87 3.23 -20.78
C ASP A 58 -23.37 4.11 -21.95
N PRO A 59 -24.25 3.59 -22.84
CA PRO A 59 -24.82 4.37 -23.93
C PRO A 59 -25.63 5.59 -23.47
N ALA A 60 -26.13 5.62 -22.23
CA ALA A 60 -26.80 6.79 -21.68
C ALA A 60 -25.80 7.92 -21.38
N VAL A 61 -24.59 7.58 -20.94
CA VAL A 61 -23.51 8.54 -20.67
C VAL A 61 -22.88 9.00 -21.98
N LEU A 62 -22.70 8.10 -22.95
CA LEU A 62 -22.15 8.43 -24.27
C LEU A 62 -22.99 9.44 -25.07
N LYS A 63 -24.28 9.56 -24.76
CA LYS A 63 -25.16 10.59 -25.34
C LYS A 63 -24.85 11.99 -24.82
N ASP A 64 -24.21 12.11 -23.66
CA ASP A 64 -23.82 13.39 -23.06
C ASP A 64 -22.31 13.64 -23.25
N SER A 65 -21.99 14.37 -24.31
CA SER A 65 -20.61 14.72 -24.68
C SER A 65 -19.86 15.45 -23.56
N LYS A 66 -20.53 16.30 -22.76
CA LYS A 66 -19.88 17.02 -21.66
C LYS A 66 -19.48 16.03 -20.56
N LYS A 67 -20.38 15.13 -20.21
CA LYS A 67 -20.13 14.12 -19.19
C LYS A 67 -19.04 13.14 -19.60
N VAL A 68 -18.99 12.76 -20.88
CA VAL A 68 -17.89 11.95 -21.44
C VAL A 68 -16.54 12.68 -21.30
N GLN A 69 -16.47 13.96 -21.66
CA GLN A 69 -15.23 14.74 -21.52
C GLN A 69 -14.77 14.84 -20.07
N GLU A 70 -15.67 15.10 -19.13
CA GLU A 70 -15.35 15.12 -17.70
C GLU A 70 -14.81 13.77 -17.22
N LEU A 71 -15.45 12.66 -17.61
CA LEU A 71 -15.02 11.32 -17.26
C LEU A 71 -13.64 10.99 -17.86
N MET A 72 -13.36 11.40 -19.10
CA MET A 72 -12.04 11.22 -19.72
C MET A 72 -10.95 12.04 -19.02
N ILE A 73 -11.24 13.27 -18.59
CA ILE A 73 -10.31 14.11 -17.81
C ILE A 73 -10.04 13.45 -16.46
N ASN A 74 -11.07 12.98 -15.77
CA ASN A 74 -10.95 12.28 -14.48
C ASN A 74 -10.15 10.99 -14.62
N LEU A 75 -10.35 10.23 -15.70
CA LEU A 75 -9.60 9.01 -16.00
C LEU A 75 -8.12 9.32 -16.27
N LYS A 76 -7.83 10.37 -17.03
CA LYS A 76 -6.45 10.83 -17.26
C LYS A 76 -5.77 11.23 -15.96
N LYS A 77 -6.45 12.01 -15.11
CA LYS A 77 -5.93 12.42 -13.80
C LYS A 77 -5.66 11.21 -12.90
N SER A 78 -6.61 10.27 -12.82
CA SER A 78 -6.46 9.04 -12.03
C SER A 78 -5.27 8.19 -12.49
N ASN A 79 -5.04 8.09 -13.81
CA ASN A 79 -3.86 7.39 -14.35
C ASN A 79 -2.54 8.09 -14.00
N GLN A 80 -2.50 9.43 -14.04
CA GLN A 80 -1.30 10.20 -13.63
C GLN A 80 -1.00 10.03 -12.13
N GLU A 81 -2.04 10.04 -11.31
CA GLU A 81 -1.94 9.86 -9.87
C GLU A 81 -1.48 8.45 -9.52
N LEU A 82 -2.04 7.42 -10.17
CA LEU A 82 -1.58 6.03 -10.06
C LEU A 82 -0.11 5.87 -10.45
N THR A 83 0.34 6.54 -11.51
CA THR A 83 1.74 6.47 -11.95
C THR A 83 2.67 7.07 -10.88
N THR A 84 2.27 8.19 -10.29
CA THR A 84 3.01 8.85 -9.22
C THR A 84 3.07 7.98 -7.97
N LEU A 85 1.92 7.48 -7.51
CA LEU A 85 1.82 6.61 -6.33
C LEU A 85 2.60 5.30 -6.51
N THR A 86 2.56 4.70 -7.69
CA THR A 86 3.35 3.50 -8.00
C THR A 86 4.85 3.79 -7.92
N LYS A 87 5.29 4.97 -8.38
CA LYS A 87 6.68 5.40 -8.25
C LYS A 87 7.07 5.61 -6.79
N THR A 88 6.23 6.30 -6.01
CA THR A 88 6.42 6.51 -4.57
C THR A 88 6.46 5.18 -3.81
N HIS A 89 5.56 4.25 -4.11
CA HIS A 89 5.54 2.90 -3.53
C HIS A 89 6.86 2.15 -3.80
N LYS A 90 7.36 2.23 -5.03
CA LYS A 90 8.64 1.63 -5.42
C LYS A 90 9.82 2.25 -4.65
N GLU A 91 9.83 3.58 -4.51
CA GLU A 91 10.86 4.29 -3.75
C GLU A 91 10.83 3.93 -2.25
N LEU A 92 9.64 3.89 -1.63
CA LEU A 92 9.47 3.47 -0.23
C LEU A 92 9.88 2.01 -0.04
N SER A 93 9.52 1.13 -0.97
CA SER A 93 9.91 -0.29 -0.96
C SER A 93 11.42 -0.49 -1.07
N LEU A 94 12.11 0.35 -1.86
CA LEU A 94 13.58 0.32 -1.94
C LEU A 94 14.22 0.77 -0.64
N LYS A 95 13.71 1.85 -0.01
CA LYS A 95 14.20 2.31 1.30
C LYS A 95 14.10 1.24 2.38
N ILE A 96 13.04 0.41 2.38
CA ILE A 96 12.93 -0.72 3.33
C ILE A 96 13.98 -1.80 3.04
N LYS A 97 14.35 -2.03 1.78
CA LYS A 97 15.33 -3.07 1.39
C LYS A 97 16.79 -2.66 1.64
N GLU A 98 17.06 -1.36 1.69
CA GLU A 98 18.40 -0.82 1.95
C GLU A 98 18.72 -0.66 3.46
N ILE A 99 17.74 -0.92 4.33
CA ILE A 99 17.87 -0.95 5.80
C ILE A 99 18.13 -2.39 6.27
#